data_AF-A0A962CH70-F1
#
_entry.id   AF-A0A962CH70-F1
#
_cell.length_a   1.000
_cell.length_b   1.000
_cell.length_c   1.000
_cell.angle_alpha   90.00
_cell.angle_beta   90.00
_cell.angle_gamma   90.00
#
_symmetry.space_group_name_H-M   'P 1'
#
loop_
_entity.id
_entity.type
_entity.pdbx_description
1 polymer ?
#
loop_
_entity_poly.entity_id
_entity_poly.type
_entity_poly.pdbx_seq_one_letter_code
_entity_poly.pdbx_strand_id
1 'polypeptide(L)'
;DAGASRIGAENGLLCMSCHGPRNAEANHGPPGAHAWLLAPVSMQWSGRSSAEICAQIKDPQRNGGRALAEIADHVEHDALVGWGWAPGGDREAAPYSAVQAAGFLREWAGHGAPCPSP
;
A
#
# COMPACT_ATOMS: atom_id res chain seq x y z
N ASP A 1 -10.75 -7.34 -10.95
CA ASP A 1 -10.23 -6.12 -10.32
C ASP A 1 -10.86 -6.00 -8.91
N ALA A 2 -10.52 -4.98 -8.11
CA ALA A 2 -11.04 -4.79 -6.75
C ALA A 2 -12.23 -3.80 -6.66
N GLY A 3 -12.93 -3.58 -7.76
CA GLY A 3 -14.01 -2.60 -7.91
C GLY A 3 -13.52 -1.17 -8.13
N ALA A 4 -14.37 -0.35 -8.75
CA ALA A 4 -14.08 1.07 -8.99
C ALA A 4 -14.12 1.89 -7.70
N SER A 5 -15.08 1.61 -6.80
CA SER A 5 -15.19 2.28 -5.50
C SER A 5 -14.27 1.69 -4.44
N ARG A 6 -13.89 0.41 -4.58
CA ARG A 6 -13.14 -0.37 -3.60
C ARG A 6 -13.83 -0.51 -2.24
N ILE A 7 -15.15 -0.27 -2.20
CA ILE A 7 -16.01 -0.41 -1.03
C ILE A 7 -16.81 -1.69 -1.16
N GLY A 8 -16.53 -2.67 -0.30
CA GLY A 8 -17.22 -3.97 -0.34
C GLY A 8 -18.72 -3.89 -0.04
N ALA A 9 -19.12 -2.96 0.84
CA ALA A 9 -20.52 -2.77 1.23
C ALA A 9 -21.44 -2.41 0.06
N GLU A 10 -20.92 -1.70 -0.96
CA GLU A 10 -21.70 -1.35 -2.15
C GLU A 10 -22.07 -2.56 -3.02
N ASN A 11 -21.36 -3.67 -2.85
CA ASN A 11 -21.55 -4.91 -3.60
C ASN A 11 -22.19 -6.01 -2.74
N GLY A 12 -22.75 -5.67 -1.58
CA GLY A 12 -23.42 -6.62 -0.69
C GLY A 12 -22.47 -7.54 0.09
N LEU A 13 -21.17 -7.23 0.15
CA LEU A 13 -20.23 -7.98 0.98
C LEU A 13 -20.48 -7.66 2.47
N LEU A 14 -20.44 -8.70 3.30
CA LEU A 14 -20.58 -8.55 4.75
C LEU A 14 -19.34 -7.83 5.30
N CYS A 15 -19.53 -6.94 6.28
CA CYS A 15 -18.41 -6.18 6.88
C CYS A 15 -17.31 -7.11 7.41
N MET A 16 -17.67 -8.26 7.98
CA MET A 16 -16.73 -9.25 8.52
C MET A 16 -15.94 -10.02 7.44
N SER A 17 -16.34 -9.92 6.16
CA SER A 17 -15.58 -10.51 5.05
C SER A 17 -14.24 -9.81 4.83
N CYS A 18 -14.15 -8.53 5.21
CA CYS A 18 -12.98 -7.68 5.00
C CYS A 18 -12.37 -7.19 6.31
N HIS A 19 -13.18 -6.86 7.31
CA HIS A 19 -12.71 -6.28 8.57
C HIS A 19 -12.56 -7.34 9.66
N GLY A 20 -11.32 -7.70 9.95
CA GLY A 20 -10.95 -8.63 11.03
C GLY A 20 -9.79 -8.09 11.89
N PRO A 21 -9.64 -8.59 13.13
CA PRO A 21 -8.56 -8.16 14.04
C PRO A 21 -7.19 -8.75 13.68
N ARG A 22 -7.14 -9.73 12.76
CA ARG A 22 -5.95 -10.42 12.30
C ARG A 22 -6.09 -10.78 10.83
N ASN A 23 -4.94 -11.03 10.19
CA ASN A 23 -4.86 -11.40 8.79
C ASN A 23 -5.72 -12.63 8.49
N ALA A 24 -6.41 -12.61 7.36
CA ALA A 24 -7.13 -13.78 6.89
C ALA A 24 -6.14 -14.91 6.56
N GLU A 25 -6.40 -16.10 7.11
CA GLU A 25 -5.61 -17.32 6.87
C GLU A 25 -5.78 -17.83 5.43
N ALA A 26 -6.93 -17.54 4.80
CA ALA A 26 -7.17 -17.90 3.41
C ALA A 26 -6.31 -17.08 2.45
N ASN A 27 -5.79 -17.74 1.43
CA ASN A 27 -5.11 -17.09 0.32
C ASN A 27 -6.04 -16.09 -0.37
N HIS A 28 -5.48 -14.95 -0.77
CA HIS A 28 -6.23 -13.78 -1.28
C HIS A 28 -7.22 -13.13 -0.30
N GLY A 29 -7.23 -13.55 0.98
CA GLY A 29 -7.99 -12.88 2.03
C GLY A 29 -7.42 -11.51 2.43
N PRO A 30 -8.24 -10.67 3.10
CA PRO A 30 -7.88 -9.31 3.52
C PRO A 30 -6.80 -9.28 4.62
N PRO A 31 -6.07 -8.16 4.76
CA PRO A 31 -5.24 -7.91 5.94
C PRO A 31 -6.12 -7.68 7.17
N GLY A 32 -5.56 -7.91 8.36
CA GLY A 32 -6.18 -7.52 9.62
C GLY A 32 -5.50 -6.29 10.20
N ALA A 33 -6.19 -5.15 10.19
CA ALA A 33 -5.89 -4.07 11.12
C ALA A 33 -7.11 -3.20 11.38
N HIS A 34 -7.03 -2.42 12.46
CA HIS A 34 -8.08 -1.49 12.82
C HIS A 34 -8.29 -0.45 11.71
N ALA A 35 -9.56 -0.18 11.37
CA ALA A 35 -9.96 0.77 10.33
C ALA A 35 -9.33 0.54 8.94
N TRP A 36 -8.98 -0.71 8.59
CA TRP A 36 -8.49 -1.01 7.25
C TRP A 36 -9.48 -0.61 6.17
N LEU A 37 -8.99 0.10 5.15
CA LEU A 37 -9.69 0.33 3.90
C LEU A 37 -8.76 -0.06 2.76
N LEU A 38 -9.32 -0.64 1.69
CA LEU A 38 -8.56 -0.83 0.48
C LEU A 38 -8.22 0.54 -0.11
N ALA A 39 -6.94 0.78 -0.42
CA ALA A 39 -6.49 2.04 -1.00
C ALA A 39 -7.29 2.38 -2.27
N PRO A 40 -7.59 3.64 -2.61
CA PRO A 40 -8.35 4.02 -3.80
C PRO A 40 -7.68 3.59 -5.11
N VAL A 41 -8.44 3.59 -6.23
CA VAL A 41 -7.92 3.21 -7.56
C VAL A 41 -6.75 4.08 -8.00
N SER A 42 -6.77 5.37 -7.65
CA SER A 42 -5.65 6.30 -7.91
C SER A 42 -4.33 5.90 -7.24
N MET A 43 -4.38 5.01 -6.24
CA MET A 43 -3.22 4.49 -5.52
C MET A 43 -2.73 3.12 -6.04
N GLN A 44 -3.32 2.56 -7.09
CA GLN A 44 -2.93 1.24 -7.61
C GLN A 44 -1.54 1.22 -8.24
N TRP A 45 -0.67 0.33 -7.75
CA TRP A 45 0.63 0.07 -8.39
C TRP A 45 0.65 -1.18 -9.28
N SER A 46 -0.20 -2.17 -9.00
CA SER A 46 -0.24 -3.40 -9.80
C SER A 46 -0.58 -3.09 -11.26
N GLY A 47 0.33 -3.46 -12.17
CA GLY A 47 0.22 -3.21 -13.61
C GLY A 47 0.74 -1.84 -14.07
N ARG A 48 1.35 -1.04 -13.17
CA ARG A 48 2.00 0.24 -13.50
C ARG A 48 3.49 0.06 -13.72
N SER A 49 4.07 0.87 -14.62
CA SER A 49 5.52 0.99 -14.78
C SER A 49 6.15 1.76 -13.62
N SER A 50 7.46 1.62 -13.44
CA SER A 50 8.20 2.41 -12.43
C SER A 50 8.10 3.92 -12.67
N ALA A 51 8.01 4.36 -13.93
CA ALA A 51 7.82 5.77 -14.27
C ALA A 51 6.43 6.27 -13.84
N GLU A 52 5.38 5.46 -14.06
CA GLU A 52 4.02 5.77 -13.60
C GLU A 52 3.91 5.83 -12.08
N ILE A 53 4.50 4.85 -11.38
CA ILE A 53 4.51 4.80 -9.91
C ILE A 53 5.28 6.00 -9.34
N CYS A 54 6.43 6.35 -9.94
CA CYS A 54 7.19 7.52 -9.53
C CYS A 54 6.34 8.80 -9.63
N ALA A 55 5.69 9.02 -10.77
CA ALA A 55 4.81 10.17 -10.94
C ALA A 55 3.64 10.15 -9.93
N GLN A 56 3.11 8.97 -9.60
CA GLN A 56 2.02 8.81 -8.65
C GLN A 56 2.41 9.12 -7.20
N ILE A 57 3.54 8.60 -6.74
CA ILE A 57 4.05 8.84 -5.37
C ILE A 57 4.32 10.34 -5.16
N LYS A 58 4.77 11.05 -6.19
CA LYS A 58 5.08 12.49 -6.16
C LYS A 58 3.86 13.40 -6.26
N ASP A 59 2.68 12.86 -6.57
CA ASP A 59 1.46 13.63 -6.79
C ASP A 59 0.56 13.60 -5.54
N PRO A 60 0.40 14.74 -4.83
CA PRO A 60 -0.45 14.83 -3.64
C PRO A 60 -1.90 14.36 -3.87
N GLN A 61 -2.42 14.50 -5.09
CA GLN A 61 -3.79 14.07 -5.43
C GLN A 61 -3.92 12.54 -5.53
N ARG A 62 -2.79 11.83 -5.63
CA ARG A 62 -2.74 10.37 -5.81
C ARG A 62 -1.99 9.64 -4.69
N ASN A 63 -1.44 10.35 -3.71
CA ASN A 63 -0.71 9.76 -2.58
C ASN A 63 -1.35 10.04 -1.20
N GLY A 64 -2.54 10.66 -1.19
CA GLY A 64 -3.27 11.00 0.04
C GLY A 64 -2.83 12.32 0.67
N GLY A 65 -2.32 13.25 -0.13
CA GLY A 65 -1.88 14.57 0.31
C GLY A 65 -0.53 14.57 1.03
N ARG A 66 0.25 13.50 0.91
CA ARG A 66 1.50 13.31 1.65
C ARG A 66 2.70 13.94 0.94
N ALA A 67 3.58 14.57 1.70
CA ALA A 67 4.94 14.85 1.28
C ALA A 67 5.78 13.56 1.26
N LEU A 68 6.88 13.52 0.49
CA LEU A 68 7.71 12.32 0.36
C LEU A 68 8.25 11.78 1.69
N ALA A 69 8.58 12.66 2.63
CA ALA A 69 9.01 12.26 3.97
C ALA A 69 7.88 11.55 4.74
N GLU A 70 6.63 12.01 4.60
CA GLU A 70 5.45 11.40 5.21
C GLU A 70 5.07 10.08 4.54
N ILE A 71 5.43 9.88 3.26
CA ILE A 71 5.29 8.59 2.58
C ILE A 71 6.27 7.57 3.18
N ALA A 72 7.53 7.97 3.40
CA ALA A 72 8.50 7.09 4.05
C ALA A 72 8.09 6.73 5.48
N ASP A 73 7.60 7.71 6.26
CA ASP A 73 7.06 7.48 7.60
C ASP A 73 5.85 6.54 7.59
N HIS A 74 4.92 6.74 6.65
CA HIS A 74 3.77 5.86 6.46
C HIS A 74 4.19 4.41 6.16
N VAL A 75 5.19 4.21 5.27
CA VAL A 75 5.68 2.86 4.95
C VAL A 75 6.32 2.17 6.16
N GLU A 76 7.01 2.93 7.01
CA GLU A 76 7.70 2.37 8.18
C GLU A 76 6.73 1.97 9.31
N HIS A 77 5.72 2.80 9.57
CA HIS A 77 4.95 2.73 10.81
C HIS A 77 3.49 2.29 10.65
N ASP A 78 2.95 2.32 9.43
CA ASP A 78 1.56 1.94 9.21
C ASP A 78 1.38 0.42 9.31
N ALA A 79 0.52 -0.02 10.23
CA ALA A 79 0.29 -1.44 10.49
C ALA A 79 -0.27 -2.20 9.27
N LEU A 80 -1.01 -1.52 8.39
CA LEU A 80 -1.54 -2.11 7.16
C LEU A 80 -0.46 -2.27 6.12
N VAL A 81 0.42 -1.27 5.99
CA VAL A 81 1.59 -1.36 5.11
C VAL A 81 2.55 -2.45 5.60
N GLY A 82 2.76 -2.53 6.92
CA GLY A 82 3.55 -3.57 7.58
C GLY A 82 3.10 -4.99 7.25
N TRP A 83 1.83 -5.19 6.85
CA TRP A 83 1.33 -6.47 6.38
C TRP A 83 2.12 -7.04 5.20
N GLY A 84 2.69 -6.19 4.34
CA GLY A 84 3.53 -6.62 3.23
C GLY A 84 4.72 -7.48 3.67
N TRP A 85 5.23 -7.29 4.88
CA TRP A 85 6.37 -8.05 5.44
C TRP A 85 5.96 -9.15 6.41
N ALA A 86 4.69 -9.22 6.80
CA ALA A 86 4.11 -10.30 7.61
C ALA A 86 2.74 -10.73 7.07
N PRO A 87 2.68 -11.23 5.81
CA PRO A 87 1.42 -11.39 5.09
C PRO A 87 0.55 -12.56 5.59
N GLY A 88 1.11 -13.45 6.41
CA GLY A 88 0.44 -14.65 6.92
C GLY A 88 0.14 -15.69 5.83
N GLY A 89 -0.17 -16.92 6.25
CA GLY A 89 -0.38 -18.03 5.33
C GLY A 89 0.92 -18.45 4.63
N ASP A 90 0.83 -18.78 3.34
CA ASP A 90 1.94 -19.19 2.47
C ASP A 90 2.43 -18.06 1.53
N ARG A 91 1.97 -16.82 1.76
CA ARG A 91 2.32 -15.66 0.93
C ARG A 91 3.79 -15.27 1.11
N GLU A 92 4.44 -14.93 0.00
CA GLU A 92 5.80 -14.38 0.01
C GLU A 92 5.80 -12.99 0.65
N ALA A 93 6.69 -12.78 1.62
CA ALA A 93 6.90 -11.48 2.23
C ALA A 93 7.57 -10.53 1.23
N ALA A 94 7.24 -9.24 1.32
CA ALA A 94 7.93 -8.21 0.58
C ALA A 94 9.46 -8.28 0.85
N PRO A 95 10.30 -7.98 -0.15
CA PRO A 95 11.74 -7.98 0.03
C PRO A 95 12.15 -6.93 1.07
N TYR A 96 13.32 -7.14 1.69
CA TYR A 96 13.86 -6.28 2.76
C TYR A 96 12.91 -6.19 3.98
N SER A 97 13.04 -5.12 4.77
CA SER A 97 12.10 -4.77 5.84
C SER A 97 11.40 -3.43 5.57
N ALA A 98 10.30 -3.15 6.27
CA ALA A 98 9.61 -1.86 6.21
C ALA A 98 10.56 -0.67 6.52
N VAL A 99 11.43 -0.84 7.51
CA VAL A 99 12.45 0.16 7.90
C VAL A 99 13.44 0.40 6.75
N GLN A 100 13.90 -0.66 6.09
CA GLN A 100 14.79 -0.54 4.94
C GLN A 100 14.09 0.13 3.76
N ALA A 101 12.84 -0.24 3.46
CA ALA A 101 12.05 0.39 2.40
C ALA A 101 11.80 1.89 2.65
N ALA A 102 11.51 2.28 3.89
CA ALA A 102 11.43 3.67 4.30
C ALA A 102 12.78 4.39 4.16
N GLY A 103 13.89 3.72 4.47
CA GLY A 103 15.24 4.21 4.22
C GLY A 103 15.49 4.53 2.74
N PHE A 104 15.12 3.61 1.83
CA PHE A 104 15.24 3.83 0.38
C PHE A 104 14.40 5.01 -0.10
N LEU A 105 13.19 5.17 0.42
CA LEU A 105 12.33 6.31 0.09
C LEU A 105 12.94 7.64 0.54
N ARG A 106 13.53 7.69 1.74
CA ARG A 106 14.23 8.88 2.26
C ARG A 106 15.44 9.23 1.43
N GLU A 107 16.25 8.23 1.06
CA GLU A 107 17.42 8.42 0.20
C GLU A 107 17.01 8.95 -1.18
N TRP A 108 16.06 8.29 -1.83
CA TRP A 108 15.51 8.72 -3.11
C TRP A 108 14.95 10.16 -3.06
N ALA A 109 14.20 10.50 -2.00
CA ALA A 109 13.70 11.86 -1.79
C ALA A 109 14.84 12.87 -1.58
N GLY A 110 15.89 12.51 -0.85
CA GLY A 110 17.09 13.33 -0.65
C GLY A 110 17.84 13.65 -1.94
N HIS A 111 17.74 12.78 -2.94
CA HIS A 111 18.26 13.00 -4.30
C HIS A 111 17.29 13.74 -5.24
N GLY A 112 16.22 14.34 -4.71
CA GLY A 112 15.23 15.08 -5.51
C GLY A 112 14.17 14.18 -6.17
N ALA A 113 14.04 12.93 -5.71
CA ALA A 113 13.06 11.97 -6.19
C ALA A 113 13.04 11.80 -7.72
N PRO A 114 14.17 11.42 -8.34
CA PRO A 114 14.25 11.23 -9.78
C PRO A 114 13.31 10.11 -10.25
N CYS A 115 12.66 10.31 -11.40
CA CYS A 115 11.87 9.26 -12.04
C CYS A 115 12.69 8.57 -13.14
N PRO A 116 12.52 7.26 -13.35
CA PRO A 116 13.09 6.58 -14.50
C PRO A 116 12.44 7.08 -15.79
N SER A 117 13.14 6.88 -16.92
CA SER A 117 12.56 7.09 -18.25
C SER A 117 11.32 6.21 -18.44
N PRO A 118 10.33 6.66 -19.23
CA PRO A 118 9.12 5.89 -19.54
C PRO A 118 9.39 4.50 -20.12
#